data_AF-A0A942ZZ84-F1
#
_entry.id   AF-A0A942ZZ84-F1
#
_cell.length_a   1.000
_cell.length_b   1.000
_cell.length_c   1.000
_cell.angle_alpha   90.00
_cell.angle_beta   90.00
_cell.angle_gamma   90.00
#
_symmetry.space_group_name_H-M   'P 1'
#
loop_
_entity.id
_entity.type
_entity.pdbx_description
1 polymer ?
#
loop_
_entity_poly.entity_id
_entity_poly.type
_entity_poly.pdbx_seq_one_letter_code
_entity_poly.pdbx_strand_id
1 'polypeptide(L)'
;MKKVYGLIRRLGANSKYKGYFFVAEAVKISMGYQYKPLRITKDIYPCLARKYRSTPTNIEHDIRTMVNVCWEGNKKLLDEIAGYPLEYKPTNSEFIDMLAYYLREIEEEN
;
A
#
# COMPACT_ATOMS: atom_id res chain seq x y z
N MET A 1 -2.95 0.12 12.53
CA MET A 1 -3.78 -0.70 11.62
C MET A 1 -5.10 -0.03 11.23
N LYS A 2 -5.93 0.46 12.17
CA LYS A 2 -7.23 1.08 11.83
C LYS A 2 -7.11 2.26 10.85
N LYS A 3 -6.09 3.12 11.02
CA LYS A 3 -5.78 4.24 10.10
C LYS A 3 -5.49 3.76 8.68
N VAL A 4 -4.54 2.83 8.51
CA VAL A 4 -4.17 2.22 7.22
C VAL A 4 -5.38 1.64 6.50
N TYR A 5 -6.17 0.81 7.21
CA TYR A 5 -7.37 0.19 6.66
C TYR A 5 -8.46 1.19 6.30
N GLY A 6 -8.60 2.27 7.07
CA GLY A 6 -9.51 3.37 6.78
C GLY A 6 -9.11 4.13 5.53
N LEU A 7 -7.80 4.39 5.34
CA LEU A 7 -7.28 5.05 4.15
C LEU A 7 -7.54 4.23 2.89
N ILE A 8 -7.22 2.93 2.91
CA ILE A 8 -7.48 2.02 1.76
C ILE A 8 -8.98 1.94 1.44
N ARG A 9 -9.87 1.99 2.45
CA ARG A 9 -11.33 2.05 2.22
C ARG A 9 -11.78 3.34 1.55
N ARG A 10 -11.25 4.48 1.96
CA ARG A 10 -11.56 5.79 1.33
C ARG A 10 -11.06 5.86 -0.12
N LEU A 11 -10.04 5.08 -0.46
CA LEU A 11 -9.56 4.89 -1.83
C LEU A 11 -10.46 3.98 -2.70
N GLY A 12 -11.46 3.32 -2.10
CA GLY A 12 -12.44 2.49 -2.81
C GLY A 12 -12.23 0.99 -2.67
N ALA A 13 -11.18 0.54 -1.98
CA ALA A 13 -10.91 -0.89 -1.81
C ALA A 13 -11.27 -1.41 -0.42
N ASN A 14 -11.80 -2.64 -0.35
CA ASN A 14 -12.32 -3.22 0.89
C ASN A 14 -11.84 -4.66 1.10
N SER A 15 -12.26 -5.27 2.21
CA SER A 15 -11.84 -6.61 2.65
C SER A 15 -12.28 -7.77 1.76
N LYS A 16 -13.05 -7.54 0.69
CA LYS A 16 -13.33 -8.54 -0.35
C LYS A 16 -12.05 -8.95 -1.10
N TYR A 17 -11.10 -8.04 -1.23
CA TYR A 17 -9.83 -8.29 -1.92
C TYR A 17 -8.78 -8.80 -0.93
N LYS A 18 -8.10 -9.91 -1.26
CA LYS A 18 -6.98 -10.41 -0.43
C LYS A 18 -5.87 -9.37 -0.28
N GLY A 19 -5.58 -8.65 -1.36
CA GLY A 19 -4.61 -7.56 -1.39
C GLY A 19 -4.88 -6.46 -0.37
N TYR A 20 -6.12 -6.29 0.12
CA TYR A 20 -6.45 -5.33 1.18
C TYR A 20 -5.61 -5.55 2.44
N PHE A 21 -5.42 -6.81 2.81
CA PHE A 21 -4.62 -7.19 3.97
C PHE A 21 -3.12 -7.10 3.68
N PHE A 22 -2.70 -7.39 2.44
CA PHE A 22 -1.30 -7.35 2.02
C PHE A 22 -0.77 -5.92 1.95
N VAL A 23 -1.52 -5.00 1.33
CA VAL A 23 -1.17 -3.57 1.27
C VAL A 23 -1.06 -3.01 2.68
N ALA A 24 -2.04 -3.30 3.56
CA ALA A 24 -2.00 -2.76 4.92
C ALA A 24 -0.77 -3.22 5.71
N GLU A 25 -0.37 -4.48 5.54
CA GLU A 25 0.83 -5.01 6.18
C GLU A 25 2.11 -4.48 5.51
N ALA A 26 2.13 -4.35 4.18
CA ALA A 26 3.26 -3.80 3.44
C ALA A 26 3.55 -2.34 3.84
N VAL A 27 2.50 -1.52 3.98
CA VAL A 27 2.59 -0.14 4.46
C VAL A 27 3.16 -0.11 5.87
N LYS A 28 2.68 -0.98 6.78
CA LYS A 28 3.22 -1.07 8.14
C LYS A 28 4.69 -1.46 8.15
N ILE A 29 5.09 -2.45 7.34
CA ILE A 29 6.49 -2.83 7.19
C ILE A 29 7.29 -1.61 6.69
N SER A 30 6.81 -0.90 5.66
CA SER A 30 7.44 0.29 5.12
C SER A 30 7.66 1.38 6.18
N MET A 31 6.63 1.68 6.97
CA MET A 31 6.69 2.70 8.02
C MET A 31 7.72 2.38 9.12
N GLY A 32 7.95 1.09 9.42
CA GLY A 32 8.84 0.63 10.50
C GLY A 32 10.33 0.57 10.14
N TYR A 33 10.72 0.69 8.87
CA TYR A 33 12.11 0.68 8.44
C TYR A 33 12.56 2.08 8.02
N GLN A 34 13.13 2.85 8.96
CA GLN A 34 13.59 4.22 8.71
C GLN A 34 15.01 4.32 8.12
N TYR A 35 15.82 3.25 8.20
CA TYR A 35 17.26 3.32 7.93
C TYR A 35 17.74 2.62 6.65
N LYS A 36 16.86 1.93 5.93
CA LYS A 36 17.22 1.28 4.66
C LYS A 36 16.07 1.36 3.64
N PRO A 37 16.37 1.63 2.36
CA PRO A 37 15.37 1.51 1.30
C PRO A 37 14.89 0.06 1.22
N LEU A 38 13.61 -0.16 1.48
CA LEU A 38 12.99 -1.48 1.37
C LEU A 38 12.77 -1.83 -0.10
N ARG A 39 13.20 -3.02 -0.49
CA ARG A 39 12.95 -3.56 -1.84
C ARG A 39 11.75 -4.46 -1.77
N ILE A 40 10.66 -4.06 -2.43
CA ILE A 40 9.39 -4.77 -2.36
C ILE A 40 9.52 -6.27 -2.72
N THR A 41 10.34 -6.61 -3.72
CA THR A 41 10.50 -7.98 -4.24
C THR A 41 11.39 -8.87 -3.36
N LYS A 42 12.24 -8.28 -2.51
CA LYS A 42 13.21 -9.02 -1.69
C LYS A 42 12.86 -9.01 -0.20
N ASP A 43 12.21 -7.95 0.24
CA ASP A 43 11.98 -7.72 1.67
C ASP A 43 10.49 -7.86 2.02
N ILE A 44 9.59 -7.25 1.23
CA ILE A 44 8.14 -7.23 1.54
C ILE A 44 7.43 -8.49 1.04
N TYR A 45 7.50 -8.80 -0.26
CA TYR A 45 6.75 -9.92 -0.82
C TYR A 45 7.10 -11.28 -0.19
N PRO A 46 8.37 -11.63 0.06
CA PRO A 46 8.70 -12.89 0.74
C PRO A 46 8.19 -12.94 2.18
N CYS A 47 8.20 -11.81 2.90
CA CYS A 47 7.68 -11.71 4.26
C CYS A 47 6.17 -11.97 4.30
N LEU A 48 5.41 -11.27 3.44
CA LEU A 48 3.96 -11.45 3.33
C LEU A 48 3.58 -12.84 2.84
N ALA A 49 4.31 -13.38 1.86
CA ALA A 49 4.08 -14.74 1.36
C ALA A 49 4.18 -15.77 2.48
N ARG A 50 5.20 -15.66 3.34
CA ARG A 50 5.36 -16.54 4.51
C ARG A 50 4.23 -16.36 5.52
N LYS A 51 3.89 -15.10 5.85
CA LYS A 51 2.85 -14.77 6.83
C LYS A 51 1.47 -15.29 6.42
N TYR A 52 1.11 -15.12 5.14
CA TYR A 52 -0.21 -15.45 4.62
C TYR A 52 -0.29 -16.81 3.91
N ARG A 53 0.75 -17.65 4.03
CA ARG A 53 0.85 -18.96 3.36
C ARG A 53 0.53 -18.86 1.86
N SER A 54 1.20 -17.92 1.19
CA SER A 54 1.07 -17.61 -0.23
C SER A 54 2.44 -17.62 -0.92
N THR A 55 2.50 -17.19 -2.18
CA THR A 55 3.75 -17.04 -2.95
C THR A 55 4.05 -15.55 -3.18
N PRO A 56 5.33 -15.13 -3.30
CA PRO A 56 5.68 -13.74 -3.61
C PRO A 56 4.98 -13.20 -4.87
N THR A 57 4.80 -14.05 -5.89
CA THR A 57 4.08 -13.72 -7.13
C THR A 57 2.60 -13.43 -6.87
N ASN A 58 1.93 -14.25 -6.04
CA ASN A 58 0.53 -13.98 -5.68
C ASN A 58 0.40 -12.70 -4.84
N ILE A 59 1.35 -12.45 -3.93
CA ILE A 59 1.38 -11.21 -3.15
C ILE A 59 1.49 -9.99 -4.09
N GLU A 60 2.42 -10.02 -5.05
CA GLU A 60 2.57 -8.96 -6.06
C GLU A 60 1.26 -8.74 -6.81
N HIS A 61 0.67 -9.81 -7.34
CA HIS A 61 -0.54 -9.74 -8.15
C HIS A 61 -1.74 -9.17 -7.37
N ASP A 62 -1.93 -9.63 -6.14
CA ASP A 62 -3.00 -9.14 -5.27
C ASP A 62 -2.79 -7.67 -4.88
N ILE A 63 -1.54 -7.23 -4.67
CA ILE A 63 -1.23 -5.81 -4.44
C ILE A 63 -1.49 -4.98 -5.71
N ARG A 64 -1.08 -5.45 -6.88
CA ARG A 64 -1.36 -4.77 -8.16
C ARG A 64 -2.85 -4.64 -8.43
N THR A 65 -3.64 -5.65 -8.03
CA THR A 65 -5.10 -5.56 -8.06
C THR A 65 -5.62 -4.44 -7.17
N MET A 66 -5.06 -4.26 -5.97
CA MET A 66 -5.42 -3.13 -5.09
C MET A 66 -5.08 -1.78 -5.68
N VAL A 67 -3.90 -1.67 -6.31
CA VAL A 67 -3.50 -0.45 -7.04
C VAL A 67 -4.54 -0.09 -8.09
N ASN A 68 -4.97 -1.06 -8.91
CA ASN A 68 -6.01 -0.85 -9.93
C ASN A 68 -7.32 -0.36 -9.32
N VAL A 69 -7.80 -1.04 -8.28
CA VAL A 69 -9.07 -0.69 -7.61
C VAL A 69 -9.01 0.71 -7.00
N CYS A 70 -7.90 1.06 -6.33
CA CYS A 70 -7.75 2.39 -5.71
C CYS A 70 -7.62 3.50 -6.76
N TRP A 71 -6.92 3.23 -7.86
CA TRP A 71 -6.78 4.16 -8.99
C TRP A 71 -8.13 4.52 -9.61
N GLU A 72 -8.98 3.52 -9.83
CA GLU A 72 -10.31 3.70 -10.43
C GLU A 72 -11.36 4.16 -9.41
N GLY A 73 -11.15 3.87 -8.13
CA GLY A 73 -12.10 4.17 -7.06
C GLY A 73 -12.10 5.64 -6.63
N ASN A 74 -10.93 6.19 -6.30
CA ASN A 74 -10.84 7.58 -5.83
C ASN A 74 -9.52 8.24 -6.23
N LYS A 75 -9.40 8.54 -7.54
CA LYS A 75 -8.21 9.18 -8.12
C LYS A 75 -7.83 10.50 -7.43
N LYS A 76 -8.83 11.31 -7.04
CA LYS A 76 -8.59 12.60 -6.36
C LYS A 76 -7.90 12.42 -5.02
N LEU A 77 -8.36 11.48 -4.19
CA LEU A 77 -7.69 11.18 -2.92
C LEU A 77 -6.33 10.53 -3.15
N LEU A 78 -6.17 9.73 -4.21
CA LEU A 78 -4.88 9.13 -4.53
C LEU A 78 -3.84 10.20 -4.90
N ASP A 79 -4.24 11.27 -5.61
CA ASP A 79 -3.39 12.43 -5.90
C ASP A 79 -3.01 13.21 -4.65
N GLU A 80 -3.96 13.39 -3.72
CA GLU A 80 -3.69 13.98 -2.41
C GLU A 80 -2.64 13.17 -1.62
N ILE A 81 -2.79 11.85 -1.60
CA ILE A 81 -1.86 10.94 -0.92
C ILE A 81 -0.48 10.96 -1.59
N ALA A 82 -0.42 11.07 -2.92
CA ALA A 82 0.83 11.19 -3.65
C ALA A 82 1.54 12.53 -3.40
N GLY A 83 0.80 13.58 -3.01
CA GLY A 83 1.31 14.94 -2.89
C GLY A 83 1.43 15.67 -4.23
N TYR A 84 1.02 15.04 -5.34
CA TYR A 84 1.02 15.61 -6.68
C TYR A 84 0.00 14.88 -7.58
N PRO A 85 -0.45 15.50 -8.70
CA PRO A 85 -1.31 14.83 -9.66
C PRO A 85 -0.60 13.64 -10.32
N LEU A 86 -1.11 12.43 -10.13
CA LEU A 86 -0.58 11.25 -10.79
C LEU A 86 -1.03 11.21 -12.25
N GLU A 87 -0.08 11.19 -13.19
CA GLU A 87 -0.35 11.08 -14.62
C GLU A 87 -0.57 9.62 -15.07
N TYR A 88 0.00 8.67 -14.33
CA TYR A 88 -0.09 7.25 -14.61
C TYR A 88 -0.38 6.45 -13.34
N LYS A 89 -0.92 5.25 -13.53
CA LYS A 89 -1.22 4.32 -12.44
C LYS A 89 0.08 3.93 -11.73
N PRO A 90 0.20 4.17 -10.41
CA PRO A 90 1.45 3.92 -9.70
C PRO A 90 1.80 2.43 -9.71
N THR A 91 3.08 2.11 -9.63
CA THR A 91 3.56 0.76 -9.37
C THR A 91 3.22 0.32 -7.96
N ASN A 92 3.32 -0.98 -7.66
CA ASN A 92 3.10 -1.50 -6.31
C ASN A 92 4.03 -0.83 -5.28
N SER A 93 5.29 -0.58 -5.65
CA SER A 93 6.27 0.08 -4.78
C SER A 93 5.86 1.53 -4.48
N GLU A 94 5.57 2.32 -5.53
CA GLU A 94 5.12 3.71 -5.38
C GLU A 94 3.84 3.78 -4.55
N PHE A 95 2.88 2.90 -4.81
CA PHE A 95 1.62 2.88 -4.07
C PHE A 95 1.82 2.63 -2.57
N ILE A 96 2.68 1.68 -2.20
CA ILE A 96 2.98 1.42 -0.78
C ILE A 96 3.77 2.57 -0.16
N ASP A 97 4.70 3.16 -0.91
CA ASP A 97 5.52 4.29 -0.45
C ASP A 97 4.66 5.53 -0.16
N MET A 98 3.82 5.94 -1.12
CA MET A 98 2.92 7.09 -0.97
C MET A 98 1.97 6.92 0.22
N LEU A 99 1.38 5.73 0.40
CA LEU A 99 0.52 5.44 1.56
C LEU A 99 1.30 5.51 2.88
N ALA A 100 2.52 4.99 2.92
CA ALA A 100 3.35 4.98 4.12
C ALA A 100 3.80 6.39 4.50
N TYR A 101 4.18 7.20 3.51
CA TYR A 101 4.56 8.61 3.69
C TYR A 101 3.38 9.42 4.25
N TYR A 102 2.24 9.41 3.54
CA TYR A 102 1.05 10.18 3.94
C TYR A 102 0.55 9.82 5.35
N LEU A 103 0.61 8.54 5.74
CA LEU A 103 0.21 8.14 7.08
C LEU A 103 1.21 8.55 8.16
N ARG A 104 2.50 8.67 7.84
CA ARG A 104 3.52 9.17 8.76
C ARG A 104 3.31 10.65 9.05
N GLU A 105 3.10 11.46 8.01
CA GLU A 105 2.82 12.91 8.16
C GLU A 105 1.60 13.14 9.09
N ILE A 106 0.50 12.40 8.86
CA ILE A 106 -0.69 12.48 9.71
C ILE A 106 -0.42 12.03 11.15
N GLU A 107 0.53 11.12 11.39
CA GLU A 107 0.90 10.71 12.75
C GLU A 107 1.79 11.73 13.47
N GLU A 108 2.54 12.55 12.75
CA GLU A 108 3.41 13.60 13.32
C GLU A 108 2.64 14.90 13.61
N GLU A 109 1.54 15.16 12.90
CA GLU A 109 0.66 16.34 13.11
C GLU A 109 -0.33 16.20 14.28
N ASN A 110 -0.47 15.01 14.89
CA ASN A 110 -1.43 14.71 15.98
C ASN A 110 -0.73 14.28 17.27
#